data_AF-A0A1Q4X3X4-F1
#
_entry.id   AF-A0A1Q4X3X4-F1
#
_cell.length_a   1.000
_cell.length_b   1.000
_cell.length_c   1.000
_cell.angle_alpha   90.00
_cell.angle_beta   90.00
_cell.angle_gamma   90.00
#
_symmetry.space_group_name_H-M   'P 1'
#
loop_
_entity.id
_entity.type
_entity.pdbx_description
1 polymer ?
#
loop_
_entity_poly.entity_id
_entity_poly.type
_entity_poly.pdbx_seq_one_letter_code
_entity_poly.pdbx_strand_id
1 'polypeptide(L)'
;MCYLCRCELDPTTRGNLPTGMAAHITAHGDAGPRAAPAMSIDQRNSIDNLVYLCPSCHSRIDKNSGAGYSVEELLAVKERHESWTRSLRQAGSAWNVRYHHVDFVNIPRLAVLPGADEVLRVSQDIGLDPNSAFRNQGMLAGVFVKRVKPIFENWGERALDIDPDDPVEVRPGMVVSFNSPMRARNIRQARNMARISGSIRRDPHLCFAYGDRTAAIRFDPIWLTTMTSLTTLGTAEREAVTYAGLGTVVAVTEDQIQISAMVFGQPENGVNNLLHLMSNMSGKGARSVDLTRMVDSRSAREAGTRMKSTARKRVVDAVLYFDELHEQIIGPEPMEEAVFSAVAKAVPEYRRDIRVGWASLTEEALTDHGYSPTDVASHLIAAPEEQWSSFSVPRLGDLISRTGIAYALLRGVEAQCLDDLNEILTEVFRPYRGGFQLLTGNRYHKDLHNCLDKYRIYGGDLRVLYSAADEYGEGLDESVIEYWNRTGLFSSVEWEEDEARSRADEEEARRLMEGFLHGL
;
A
#
# COMPACT_ATOMS: atom_id res chain seq x y z
N MET A 1 -20.62 1.43 13.11
CA MET A 1 -21.80 2.22 13.54
C MET A 1 -22.80 1.31 14.22
N CYS A 2 -23.82 1.85 14.89
CA CYS A 2 -24.91 1.06 15.47
C CYS A 2 -25.72 0.34 14.38
N TYR A 3 -25.95 -0.97 14.54
CA TYR A 3 -26.65 -1.78 13.53
C TYR A 3 -28.10 -1.31 13.30
N LEU A 4 -28.78 -0.88 14.37
CA LEU A 4 -30.15 -0.37 14.37
C LEU A 4 -30.25 1.09 13.89
N CYS A 5 -29.73 2.04 14.66
CA CYS A 5 -29.96 3.48 14.40
C CYS A 5 -28.88 4.16 13.55
N ARG A 6 -27.85 3.43 13.11
CA ARG A 6 -26.72 3.93 12.30
C ARG A 6 -25.93 5.09 12.92
N CYS A 7 -26.18 5.43 14.18
CA CYS A 7 -25.37 6.40 14.89
C CYS A 7 -23.92 5.93 14.94
N GLU A 8 -23.03 6.91 14.97
CA GLU A 8 -21.63 6.68 15.27
C GLU A 8 -21.48 6.01 16.65
N LEU A 9 -20.48 5.14 16.77
CA LEU A 9 -20.09 4.51 18.02
C LEU A 9 -18.66 4.90 18.34
N ASP A 10 -18.37 5.11 19.62
CA ASP A 10 -17.01 5.15 20.12
C ASP A 10 -16.54 3.70 20.33
N PRO A 11 -15.46 3.24 19.66
CA PRO A 11 -14.81 1.99 20.03
C PRO A 11 -14.03 2.11 21.37
N THR A 12 -13.88 3.32 21.90
CA THR A 12 -13.23 3.59 23.19
C THR A 12 -14.24 3.89 24.30
N THR A 13 -13.78 3.83 25.54
CA THR A 13 -14.60 4.06 26.75
C THR A 13 -14.51 5.51 27.28
N ARG A 14 -14.00 6.47 26.49
CA ARG A 14 -13.63 7.81 26.98
C ARG A 14 -14.35 9.01 26.34
N GLY A 15 -14.99 8.88 25.19
CA GLY A 15 -15.74 9.98 24.56
C GLY A 15 -17.10 10.26 25.21
N ASN A 16 -17.80 11.30 24.71
CA ASN A 16 -19.23 11.48 24.93
C ASN A 16 -20.08 10.86 23.79
N LEU A 17 -19.43 10.26 22.79
CA LEU A 17 -20.08 9.41 21.81
C LEU A 17 -20.55 8.11 22.49
N PRO A 18 -21.60 7.44 21.99
CA PRO A 18 -22.08 6.19 22.58
C PRO A 18 -21.03 5.09 22.38
N THR A 19 -20.50 4.51 23.48
CA THR A 19 -19.61 3.35 23.40
C THR A 19 -20.35 2.19 22.74
N GLY A 20 -19.71 1.56 21.75
CA GLY A 20 -20.29 0.41 21.05
C GLY A 20 -20.31 -0.84 21.92
N MET A 21 -21.46 -1.51 21.97
CA MET A 21 -21.68 -2.72 22.76
C MET A 21 -22.04 -3.88 21.83
N ALA A 22 -21.34 -5.01 21.97
CA ALA A 22 -21.77 -6.26 21.37
C ALA A 22 -22.96 -6.81 22.16
N ALA A 23 -24.12 -6.92 21.50
CA ALA A 23 -25.33 -7.46 22.06
C ALA A 23 -25.59 -8.85 21.47
N HIS A 24 -25.92 -9.80 22.34
CA HIS A 24 -26.36 -11.14 21.95
C HIS A 24 -27.75 -11.10 21.32
N ILE A 25 -27.89 -11.68 20.12
CA ILE A 25 -29.19 -11.94 19.50
C ILE A 25 -29.93 -12.97 20.35
N THR A 26 -29.34 -14.13 20.56
CA THR A 26 -29.79 -15.16 21.51
C THR A 26 -28.96 -15.02 22.78
N ALA A 27 -29.57 -14.73 23.94
CA ALA A 27 -28.83 -14.39 25.15
C ALA A 27 -27.78 -15.43 25.56
N HIS A 28 -26.65 -14.93 26.09
CA HIS A 28 -25.56 -15.73 26.64
C HIS A 28 -26.02 -16.67 27.77
N GLY A 29 -26.89 -16.20 28.68
CA GLY A 29 -27.42 -16.99 29.79
C GLY A 29 -28.85 -17.50 29.55
N ASP A 30 -29.18 -18.67 30.13
CA ASP A 30 -30.46 -19.38 29.92
C ASP A 30 -31.72 -18.63 30.41
N ALA A 31 -31.54 -17.58 31.21
CA ALA A 31 -32.62 -16.71 31.70
C ALA A 31 -32.63 -15.31 31.05
N GLY A 32 -31.81 -15.09 30.01
CA GLY A 32 -31.71 -13.79 29.33
C GLY A 32 -32.76 -13.55 28.23
N PRO A 33 -32.77 -12.36 27.61
CA PRO A 33 -33.63 -12.04 26.47
C PRO A 33 -33.47 -13.03 25.32
N ARG A 34 -34.58 -13.60 24.84
CA ARG A 34 -34.58 -14.63 23.76
C ARG A 34 -33.64 -15.82 24.04
N ALA A 35 -33.42 -16.21 25.30
CA ALA A 35 -32.52 -17.31 25.62
C ALA A 35 -32.94 -18.63 24.94
N ALA A 36 -31.97 -19.35 24.37
CA ALA A 36 -32.15 -20.70 23.83
C ALA A 36 -31.23 -21.68 24.57
N PRO A 37 -31.70 -22.35 25.64
CA PRO A 37 -30.87 -23.24 26.46
C PRO A 37 -30.18 -24.36 25.69
N ALA A 38 -30.71 -24.79 24.54
CA ALA A 38 -30.12 -25.79 23.67
C ALA A 38 -28.92 -25.30 22.83
N MET A 39 -28.69 -23.99 22.73
CA MET A 39 -27.57 -23.40 22.00
C MET A 39 -26.29 -23.49 22.83
N SER A 40 -25.18 -23.94 22.25
CA SER A 40 -23.89 -24.04 22.97
C SER A 40 -23.31 -22.67 23.32
N ILE A 41 -22.38 -22.63 24.27
CA ILE A 41 -21.71 -21.37 24.68
C ILE A 41 -20.93 -20.77 23.50
N ASP A 42 -20.28 -21.60 22.68
CA ASP A 42 -19.54 -21.15 21.50
C ASP A 42 -20.47 -20.57 20.43
N GLN A 43 -21.62 -21.21 20.20
CA GLN A 43 -22.67 -20.68 19.32
C GLN A 43 -23.23 -19.35 19.85
N ARG A 44 -23.45 -19.23 21.17
CA ARG A 44 -23.91 -17.96 21.78
C ARG A 44 -22.87 -16.85 21.63
N ASN A 45 -21.58 -17.18 21.69
CA ASN A 45 -20.50 -16.20 21.58
C ASN A 45 -20.01 -15.97 20.13
N SER A 46 -20.57 -16.67 19.14
CA SER A 46 -20.16 -16.51 17.74
C SER A 46 -20.52 -15.12 17.18
N ILE A 47 -19.74 -14.67 16.19
CA ILE A 47 -20.01 -13.41 15.48
C ILE A 47 -21.40 -13.42 14.84
N ASP A 48 -21.91 -14.59 14.44
CA ASP A 48 -23.25 -14.75 13.84
C ASP A 48 -24.37 -14.41 14.83
N ASN A 49 -24.18 -14.70 16.12
CA ASN A 49 -25.13 -14.39 17.19
C ASN A 49 -24.92 -12.99 17.81
N LEU A 50 -24.05 -12.15 17.25
CA LEU A 50 -23.72 -10.82 17.78
C LEU A 50 -24.11 -9.68 16.83
N VAL A 51 -24.65 -8.61 17.41
CA VAL A 51 -24.90 -7.31 16.75
C VAL A 51 -24.26 -6.16 17.53
N TYR A 52 -23.71 -5.16 16.83
CA TYR A 52 -22.99 -4.06 17.47
C TYR A 52 -23.87 -2.80 17.57
N LEU A 53 -24.19 -2.39 18.80
CA LEU A 53 -25.23 -1.40 19.10
C LEU A 53 -24.74 -0.27 20.00
N CYS A 54 -25.42 0.88 19.95
CA CYS A 54 -25.27 1.89 21.00
C CYS A 54 -26.05 1.47 22.26
N PRO A 55 -25.73 1.99 23.46
CA PRO A 55 -26.36 1.57 24.71
C PRO A 55 -27.88 1.76 24.69
N SER A 56 -28.37 2.85 24.08
CA SER A 56 -29.81 3.09 23.92
C SER A 56 -30.51 2.04 23.04
N CYS A 57 -29.84 1.53 22.00
CA CYS A 57 -30.40 0.47 21.17
C CYS A 57 -30.27 -0.91 21.83
N HIS A 58 -29.17 -1.19 22.51
CA HIS A 58 -28.97 -2.42 23.29
C HIS A 58 -30.05 -2.55 24.37
N SER A 59 -30.22 -1.54 25.23
CA SER A 59 -31.28 -1.51 26.23
C SER A 59 -32.68 -1.57 25.63
N ARG A 60 -32.87 -1.13 24.37
CA ARG A 60 -34.17 -1.20 23.68
C ARG A 60 -34.49 -2.61 23.18
N ILE A 61 -33.50 -3.36 22.69
CA ILE A 61 -33.74 -4.74 22.20
C ILE A 61 -33.91 -5.75 23.33
N ASP A 62 -33.34 -5.49 24.51
CA ASP A 62 -33.41 -6.42 25.66
C ASP A 62 -34.55 -6.11 26.62
N LYS A 63 -35.20 -4.94 26.46
CA LYS A 63 -36.34 -4.54 27.26
C LYS A 63 -37.46 -5.57 27.18
N ASN A 64 -38.17 -5.77 28.30
CA ASN A 64 -39.26 -6.76 28.41
C ASN A 64 -38.81 -8.19 28.02
N SER A 65 -37.61 -8.59 28.45
CA SER A 65 -36.99 -9.89 28.12
C SER A 65 -36.87 -10.16 26.62
N GLY A 66 -36.72 -9.11 25.82
CA GLY A 66 -36.62 -9.19 24.37
C GLY A 66 -37.93 -9.30 23.61
N ALA A 67 -39.09 -9.26 24.27
CA ALA A 67 -40.40 -9.47 23.62
C ALA A 67 -40.75 -8.46 22.50
N GLY A 68 -40.02 -7.34 22.38
CA GLY A 68 -40.20 -6.35 21.32
C GLY A 68 -39.30 -6.52 20.09
N TYR A 69 -38.41 -7.53 20.10
CA TYR A 69 -37.48 -7.85 19.00
C TYR A 69 -37.21 -9.35 19.01
N SER A 70 -37.69 -10.07 17.99
CA SER A 70 -37.44 -11.51 17.83
C SER A 70 -35.99 -11.81 17.38
N VAL A 71 -35.61 -13.09 17.40
CA VAL A 71 -34.30 -13.55 16.89
C VAL A 71 -34.18 -13.26 15.39
N GLU A 72 -35.24 -13.57 14.64
CA GLU A 72 -35.35 -13.38 13.19
C GLU A 72 -35.27 -11.89 12.81
N GLU A 73 -35.92 -11.01 13.55
CA GLU A 73 -35.84 -9.56 13.33
C GLU A 73 -34.42 -9.02 13.55
N LEU A 74 -33.71 -9.52 14.57
CA LEU A 74 -32.33 -9.11 14.85
C LEU A 74 -31.33 -9.67 13.84
N LEU A 75 -31.52 -10.91 13.37
CA LEU A 75 -30.76 -11.49 12.25
C LEU A 75 -30.99 -10.68 10.95
N ALA A 76 -32.23 -10.31 10.64
CA ALA A 76 -32.54 -9.46 9.48
C ALA A 76 -31.98 -8.03 9.63
N VAL A 77 -31.84 -7.51 10.86
CA VAL A 77 -31.13 -6.24 11.13
C VAL A 77 -29.62 -6.38 10.92
N LYS A 78 -29.02 -7.50 11.34
CA LYS A 78 -27.61 -7.85 11.12
C LYS A 78 -27.29 -7.93 9.64
N GLU A 79 -27.97 -8.79 8.90
CA GLU A 79 -27.80 -8.99 7.46
C GLU A 79 -27.96 -7.66 6.68
N ARG A 80 -29.00 -6.88 6.99
CA ARG A 80 -29.22 -5.56 6.37
C ARG A 80 -28.14 -4.54 6.73
N HIS A 81 -27.48 -4.65 7.88
CA HIS A 81 -26.34 -3.79 8.21
C HIS A 81 -25.09 -4.20 7.45
N GLU A 82 -24.76 -5.49 7.46
CA GLU A 82 -23.54 -6.03 6.85
C GLU A 82 -23.58 -5.93 5.32
N SER A 83 -24.72 -6.25 4.69
CA SER A 83 -24.92 -6.10 3.25
C SER A 83 -24.81 -4.64 2.80
N TRP A 84 -25.39 -3.70 3.57
CA TRP A 84 -25.24 -2.26 3.34
C TRP A 84 -23.78 -1.82 3.43
N THR A 85 -23.07 -2.16 4.51
CA THR A 85 -21.63 -1.83 4.66
C THR A 85 -20.80 -2.42 3.52
N ARG A 86 -21.09 -3.65 3.08
CA ARG A 86 -20.43 -4.30 1.93
C ARG A 86 -20.64 -3.50 0.63
N SER A 87 -21.88 -3.09 0.34
CA SER A 87 -22.19 -2.29 -0.85
C SER A 87 -21.50 -0.91 -0.83
N LEU A 88 -21.37 -0.28 0.33
CA LEU A 88 -20.70 1.02 0.46
C LEU A 88 -19.18 0.90 0.26
N ARG A 89 -18.56 -0.22 0.65
CA ARG A 89 -17.12 -0.48 0.41
C ARG A 89 -16.82 -0.88 -1.04
N GLN A 90 -17.74 -1.56 -1.72
CA GLN A 90 -17.58 -1.88 -3.15
C GLN A 90 -17.56 -0.64 -4.05
N ALA A 91 -18.16 0.48 -3.62
CA ALA A 91 -18.11 1.76 -4.32
C ALA A 91 -16.75 2.49 -4.22
N GLY A 92 -15.82 2.03 -3.38
CA GLY A 92 -14.50 2.59 -3.23
C GLY A 92 -13.43 1.93 -4.11
N SER A 93 -12.45 2.74 -4.51
CA SER A 93 -11.18 2.31 -5.12
C SER A 93 -10.13 1.99 -4.05
N ALA A 94 -9.06 1.29 -4.42
CA ALA A 94 -7.94 1.04 -3.51
C ALA A 94 -7.29 2.36 -3.05
N TRP A 95 -7.11 2.51 -1.75
CA TRP A 95 -6.47 3.67 -1.12
C TRP A 95 -5.05 3.33 -0.66
N ASN A 96 -4.09 4.15 -1.09
CA ASN A 96 -2.67 4.07 -0.73
C ASN A 96 -2.11 5.50 -0.60
N VAL A 97 -1.40 5.83 0.49
CA VAL A 97 -0.83 7.18 0.69
C VAL A 97 0.57 7.14 1.32
N ARG A 98 1.53 7.78 0.65
CA ARG A 98 2.86 8.11 1.23
C ARG A 98 2.77 9.34 2.12
N TYR A 99 3.05 9.15 3.41
CA TYR A 99 3.03 10.23 4.41
C TYR A 99 4.43 10.76 4.68
N HIS A 100 4.63 12.08 4.57
CA HIS A 100 5.81 12.72 5.18
C HIS A 100 5.74 12.61 6.71
N HIS A 101 4.56 12.84 7.29
CA HIS A 101 4.31 12.72 8.72
C HIS A 101 2.88 12.20 8.96
N VAL A 102 2.72 11.18 9.81
CA VAL A 102 1.40 10.68 10.23
C VAL A 102 1.00 11.39 11.52
N ASP A 103 0.04 12.30 11.42
CA ASP A 103 -0.37 13.18 12.53
C ASP A 103 -1.35 12.51 13.51
N PHE A 104 -2.18 11.60 13.00
CA PHE A 104 -3.31 11.00 13.73
C PHE A 104 -3.55 9.55 13.28
N VAL A 105 -3.69 8.63 14.24
CA VAL A 105 -4.05 7.23 13.99
C VAL A 105 -5.01 6.73 15.08
N ASN A 106 -6.29 6.55 14.75
CA ASN A 106 -7.25 5.94 15.68
C ASN A 106 -7.25 4.42 15.49
N ILE A 107 -6.35 3.73 16.20
CA ILE A 107 -6.15 2.28 16.07
C ILE A 107 -7.48 1.50 16.26
N PRO A 108 -8.32 1.77 17.29
CA PRO A 108 -9.58 1.04 17.46
C PRO A 108 -10.63 1.29 16.35
N ARG A 109 -10.53 2.39 15.59
CA ARG A 109 -11.38 2.61 14.40
C ARG A 109 -10.81 1.95 13.15
N LEU A 110 -9.48 1.96 12.98
CA LEU A 110 -8.81 1.28 11.89
C LEU A 110 -9.00 -0.23 11.96
N ALA A 111 -8.97 -0.82 13.16
CA ALA A 111 -9.24 -2.23 13.46
C ALA A 111 -10.59 -2.78 12.95
N VAL A 112 -11.49 -1.93 12.44
CA VAL A 112 -12.78 -2.32 11.84
C VAL A 112 -12.65 -2.54 10.31
N LEU A 113 -11.54 -2.13 9.70
CA LEU A 113 -11.23 -2.31 8.28
C LEU A 113 -10.47 -3.64 8.09
N PRO A 114 -10.74 -4.44 7.04
CA PRO A 114 -9.92 -5.60 6.69
C PRO A 114 -8.45 -5.23 6.46
N GLY A 115 -7.54 -6.14 6.79
CA GLY A 115 -6.10 -5.87 6.73
C GLY A 115 -5.57 -5.00 7.87
N ALA A 116 -6.43 -4.44 8.73
CA ALA A 116 -5.99 -3.73 9.93
C ALA A 116 -5.30 -4.62 10.97
N ASP A 117 -5.39 -5.94 10.81
CA ASP A 117 -4.68 -6.94 11.61
C ASP A 117 -3.16 -6.70 11.57
N GLU A 118 -2.63 -6.18 10.46
CA GLU A 118 -1.25 -5.72 10.32
C GLU A 118 -0.92 -4.56 11.29
N VAL A 119 -1.79 -3.56 11.36
CA VAL A 119 -1.67 -2.39 12.25
C VAL A 119 -1.79 -2.81 13.73
N LEU A 120 -2.64 -3.80 14.01
CA LEU A 120 -2.78 -4.39 15.34
C LEU A 120 -1.55 -5.23 15.72
N ARG A 121 -1.01 -6.04 14.81
CA ARG A 121 0.23 -6.81 15.03
C ARG A 121 1.41 -5.89 15.32
N VAL A 122 1.59 -4.82 14.55
CA VAL A 122 2.62 -3.80 14.84
C VAL A 122 2.45 -3.18 16.24
N SER A 123 1.21 -2.99 16.71
CA SER A 123 0.96 -2.52 18.08
C SER A 123 1.40 -3.55 19.13
N GLN A 124 1.07 -4.82 18.92
CA GLN A 124 1.41 -5.93 19.81
C GLN A 124 2.93 -6.16 19.88
N ASP A 125 3.61 -6.22 18.72
CA ASP A 125 5.05 -6.48 18.59
C ASP A 125 5.93 -5.49 19.38
N ILE A 126 5.49 -4.23 19.47
CA ILE A 126 6.21 -3.16 20.18
C ILE A 126 5.70 -2.94 21.61
N GLY A 127 4.70 -3.70 22.06
CA GLY A 127 4.08 -3.55 23.38
C GLY A 127 3.24 -2.27 23.56
N LEU A 128 2.70 -1.71 22.47
CA LEU A 128 1.80 -0.56 22.50
C LEU A 128 0.36 -1.04 22.77
N ASP A 129 -0.31 -0.46 23.77
CA ASP A 129 -1.73 -0.72 24.03
C ASP A 129 -2.60 0.00 22.97
N PRO A 130 -3.27 -0.72 22.06
CA PRO A 130 -4.04 -0.09 20.99
C PRO A 130 -5.29 0.64 21.50
N ASN A 131 -5.67 0.48 22.77
CA ASN A 131 -6.82 1.14 23.39
C ASN A 131 -6.45 2.40 24.21
N SER A 132 -5.15 2.70 24.34
CA SER A 132 -4.65 3.83 25.12
C SER A 132 -4.14 4.98 24.26
N ALA A 133 -4.35 6.20 24.75
CA ALA A 133 -3.88 7.44 24.10
C ALA A 133 -2.35 7.44 23.89
N PHE A 134 -1.87 7.68 22.67
CA PHE A 134 -0.44 7.66 22.31
C PHE A 134 0.44 8.49 23.25
N ARG A 135 -0.06 9.67 23.67
CA ARG A 135 0.64 10.59 24.58
C ARG A 135 1.06 9.95 25.91
N ASN A 136 0.39 8.89 26.35
CA ASN A 136 0.69 8.18 27.59
C ASN A 136 1.65 6.99 27.40
N GLN A 137 2.05 6.69 26.16
CA GLN A 137 2.83 5.49 25.80
C GLN A 137 4.29 5.82 25.42
N GLY A 138 4.74 7.05 25.72
CA GLY A 138 6.13 7.46 25.56
C GLY A 138 6.64 7.38 24.11
N MET A 139 7.82 6.80 23.92
CA MET A 139 8.45 6.65 22.60
C MET A 139 7.75 5.65 21.67
N LEU A 140 6.90 4.75 22.21
CA LEU A 140 6.25 3.71 21.42
C LEU A 140 5.38 4.29 20.30
N ALA A 141 4.76 5.45 20.51
CA ALA A 141 3.97 6.14 19.48
C ALA A 141 4.81 6.51 18.23
N GLY A 142 6.08 6.89 18.40
CA GLY A 142 6.98 7.20 17.28
C GLY A 142 7.48 5.94 16.56
N VAL A 143 7.78 4.87 17.32
CA VAL A 143 8.16 3.56 16.77
C VAL A 143 7.02 2.95 15.97
N PHE A 144 5.80 3.05 16.51
CA PHE A 144 4.55 2.64 15.86
C PHE A 144 4.37 3.35 14.51
N VAL A 145 4.38 4.70 14.48
CA VAL A 145 4.25 5.48 13.25
C VAL A 145 5.29 5.07 12.20
N LYS A 146 6.55 4.85 12.60
CA LYS A 146 7.60 4.41 11.68
C LYS A 146 7.29 3.03 11.07
N ARG A 147 6.73 2.10 11.85
CA ARG A 147 6.38 0.74 11.37
C ARG A 147 5.08 0.68 10.57
N VAL A 148 4.09 1.53 10.84
CA VAL A 148 2.81 1.51 10.10
C VAL A 148 2.80 2.36 8.83
N LYS A 149 3.76 3.27 8.63
CA LYS A 149 3.86 4.07 7.38
C LYS A 149 3.90 3.16 6.12
N PRO A 150 4.77 2.13 6.00
CA PRO A 150 4.78 1.24 4.84
C PRO A 150 3.48 0.44 4.64
N ILE A 151 2.74 0.16 5.72
CA ILE A 151 1.43 -0.50 5.64
C ILE A 151 0.44 0.44 4.94
N PHE A 152 0.36 1.71 5.33
CA PHE A 152 -0.53 2.70 4.70
C PHE A 152 -0.20 3.03 3.24
N GLU A 153 0.99 2.65 2.77
CA GLU A 153 1.43 2.81 1.38
C GLU A 153 0.99 1.64 0.48
N ASN A 154 0.66 0.48 1.05
CA ASN A 154 0.38 -0.75 0.32
C ASN A 154 -0.93 -1.47 0.76
N TRP A 155 -1.71 -0.88 1.67
CA TRP A 155 -2.90 -1.52 2.26
C TRP A 155 -3.98 -1.81 1.21
N GLY A 156 -4.20 -0.91 0.23
CA GLY A 156 -5.19 -1.10 -0.82
C GLY A 156 -6.65 -1.16 -0.33
N GLU A 157 -6.95 -0.73 0.91
CA GLU A 157 -8.32 -0.72 1.45
C GLU A 157 -9.24 0.15 0.58
N ARG A 158 -10.48 -0.32 0.37
CA ARG A 158 -11.43 0.36 -0.50
C ARG A 158 -12.06 1.58 0.15
N ALA A 159 -11.77 2.76 -0.39
CA ALA A 159 -12.35 4.04 0.01
C ALA A 159 -12.88 4.80 -1.21
N LEU A 160 -13.97 5.55 -1.02
CA LEU A 160 -14.48 6.49 -2.03
C LEU A 160 -13.68 7.79 -1.93
N ASP A 161 -13.02 8.19 -3.01
CA ASP A 161 -12.24 9.43 -2.99
C ASP A 161 -13.16 10.66 -3.02
N ILE A 162 -12.93 11.60 -2.11
CA ILE A 162 -13.68 12.85 -2.03
C ILE A 162 -12.81 14.02 -2.51
N ASP A 163 -12.49 13.99 -3.80
CA ASP A 163 -11.83 15.07 -4.53
C ASP A 163 -12.73 16.32 -4.62
N PRO A 164 -12.29 17.50 -4.13
CA PRO A 164 -13.00 18.77 -4.31
C PRO A 164 -13.38 19.10 -5.77
N ASP A 165 -12.57 18.66 -6.73
CA ASP A 165 -12.71 18.98 -8.15
C ASP A 165 -13.66 18.01 -8.90
N ASP A 166 -13.95 16.83 -8.33
CA ASP A 166 -14.97 15.86 -8.82
C ASP A 166 -15.94 15.39 -7.70
N PRO A 167 -16.94 16.23 -7.32
CA PRO A 167 -17.83 15.90 -6.21
C PRO A 167 -18.82 14.76 -6.49
N VAL A 168 -18.68 13.67 -5.74
CA VAL A 168 -19.51 12.45 -5.81
C VAL A 168 -20.56 12.36 -4.69
N GLU A 169 -21.59 11.52 -4.89
CA GLU A 169 -22.66 11.34 -3.90
C GLU A 169 -22.20 10.53 -2.68
N VAL A 170 -21.88 11.22 -1.59
CA VAL A 170 -21.52 10.59 -0.31
C VAL A 170 -22.74 10.28 0.57
N ARG A 171 -22.69 9.13 1.27
CA ARG A 171 -23.73 8.66 2.20
C ARG A 171 -23.11 8.31 3.57
N PRO A 172 -23.83 8.50 4.69
CA PRO A 172 -23.38 8.01 5.99
C PRO A 172 -23.01 6.52 5.92
N GLY A 173 -21.87 6.17 6.51
CA GLY A 173 -21.31 4.83 6.52
C GLY A 173 -20.29 4.52 5.42
N MET A 174 -20.14 5.37 4.40
CA MET A 174 -19.05 5.23 3.43
C MET A 174 -17.69 5.44 4.11
N VAL A 175 -16.72 4.61 3.76
CA VAL A 175 -15.29 4.89 3.98
C VAL A 175 -14.86 5.81 2.86
N VAL A 176 -14.27 6.95 3.20
CA VAL A 176 -13.82 7.97 2.25
C VAL A 176 -12.34 8.25 2.43
N SER A 177 -11.64 8.43 1.30
CA SER A 177 -10.30 8.99 1.25
C SER A 177 -10.36 10.47 0.93
N PHE A 178 -9.44 11.23 1.50
CA PHE A 178 -9.30 12.65 1.22
C PHE A 178 -7.82 12.99 1.03
N ASN A 179 -7.55 13.93 0.14
CA ASN A 179 -6.25 14.56 -0.04
C ASN A 179 -6.45 16.00 -0.51
N SER A 180 -6.40 16.97 0.41
CA SER A 180 -6.73 18.37 0.07
C SER A 180 -6.06 19.37 1.00
N PRO A 181 -5.90 20.65 0.59
CA PRO A 181 -5.59 21.75 1.50
C PRO A 181 -6.74 21.99 2.49
N MET A 182 -6.50 21.75 3.78
CA MET A 182 -7.52 21.85 4.83
C MET A 182 -7.19 22.93 5.84
N ARG A 183 -8.24 23.50 6.45
CA ARG A 183 -8.12 24.35 7.63
C ARG A 183 -8.56 23.61 8.88
N ALA A 184 -7.82 23.80 9.97
CA ALA A 184 -8.17 23.28 11.27
C ALA A 184 -9.11 24.25 12.03
N ARG A 185 -9.98 23.66 12.83
CA ARG A 185 -10.95 24.35 13.70
C ARG A 185 -10.95 23.70 15.08
N ASN A 186 -11.29 24.47 16.11
CA ASN A 186 -11.38 24.00 17.49
C ASN A 186 -10.09 23.35 18.04
N ILE A 187 -8.89 23.76 17.60
CA ILE A 187 -7.63 23.15 18.07
C ILE A 187 -7.28 23.58 19.49
N ARG A 188 -7.90 24.63 20.05
CA ARG A 188 -7.87 24.87 21.50
C ARG A 188 -8.42 23.68 22.29
N GLN A 189 -9.48 23.02 21.80
CA GLN A 189 -10.04 21.81 22.40
C GLN A 189 -9.06 20.64 22.25
N ALA A 190 -8.36 20.54 21.13
CA ALA A 190 -7.29 19.55 20.95
C ALA A 190 -6.10 19.75 21.90
N ARG A 191 -5.62 20.99 22.08
CA ARG A 191 -4.55 21.34 23.03
C ARG A 191 -4.91 20.97 24.47
N ASN A 192 -6.19 21.07 24.81
CA ASN A 192 -6.73 20.71 26.12
C ASN A 192 -7.04 19.21 26.29
N MET A 193 -6.80 18.36 25.27
CA MET A 193 -7.21 16.95 25.24
C MET A 193 -8.71 16.77 25.56
N ALA A 194 -9.56 17.70 25.11
CA ALA A 194 -10.98 17.69 25.43
C ALA A 194 -11.67 16.52 24.74
N ARG A 195 -12.54 15.81 25.48
CA ARG A 195 -13.37 14.71 24.95
C ARG A 195 -14.25 15.21 23.80
N ILE A 196 -14.30 14.44 22.71
CA ILE A 196 -15.21 14.71 21.61
C ILE A 196 -16.67 14.63 22.08
N SER A 197 -17.49 15.57 21.61
CA SER A 197 -18.90 15.74 21.97
C SER A 197 -19.87 15.22 20.91
N GLY A 198 -19.34 14.70 19.79
CA GLY A 198 -20.07 14.31 18.60
C GLY A 198 -20.44 15.49 17.68
N SER A 199 -20.29 16.74 18.13
CA SER A 199 -20.73 17.94 17.40
C SER A 199 -19.55 18.68 16.78
N ILE A 200 -19.52 18.75 15.45
CA ILE A 200 -18.48 19.44 14.68
C ILE A 200 -18.27 20.90 15.10
N ARG A 201 -19.32 21.59 15.58
CA ARG A 201 -19.23 22.98 16.06
C ARG A 201 -18.34 23.13 17.30
N ARG A 202 -18.21 22.08 18.14
CA ARG A 202 -17.44 22.10 19.39
C ARG A 202 -16.13 21.31 19.29
N ASP A 203 -16.13 20.26 18.47
CA ASP A 203 -15.07 19.27 18.42
C ASP A 203 -13.95 19.70 17.43
N PRO A 204 -12.69 19.29 17.68
CA PRO A 204 -11.59 19.56 16.78
C PRO A 204 -11.78 18.83 15.44
N HIS A 205 -11.57 19.56 14.35
CA HIS A 205 -11.74 19.04 13.00
C HIS A 205 -10.87 19.78 11.98
N LEU A 206 -10.56 19.08 10.89
CA LEU A 206 -10.09 19.65 9.63
C LEU A 206 -11.31 19.93 8.73
N CYS A 207 -11.25 20.94 7.87
CA CYS A 207 -12.30 21.21 6.88
C CYS A 207 -11.76 21.77 5.57
N PHE A 208 -12.44 21.41 4.47
CA PHE A 208 -12.20 21.90 3.12
C PHE A 208 -13.52 22.03 2.35
N ALA A 209 -13.52 22.76 1.22
CA ALA A 209 -14.68 22.90 0.35
C ALA A 209 -14.82 21.67 -0.57
N TYR A 210 -16.06 21.23 -0.81
CA TYR A 210 -16.36 20.02 -1.59
C TYR A 210 -17.68 20.24 -2.34
N GLY A 211 -17.58 20.64 -3.61
CA GLY A 211 -18.70 21.22 -4.35
C GLY A 211 -19.35 22.38 -3.56
N ASP A 212 -20.68 22.38 -3.46
CA ASP A 212 -21.45 23.35 -2.68
C ASP A 212 -21.38 23.13 -1.15
N ARG A 213 -20.66 22.11 -0.66
CA ARG A 213 -20.62 21.70 0.75
C ARG A 213 -19.26 21.93 1.38
N THR A 214 -19.22 21.87 2.71
CA THR A 214 -17.97 21.74 3.47
C THR A 214 -17.76 20.28 3.90
N ALA A 215 -16.67 19.65 3.49
CA ALA A 215 -16.20 18.42 4.11
C ALA A 215 -15.52 18.75 5.44
N ALA A 216 -15.91 18.07 6.52
CA ALA A 216 -15.44 18.35 7.87
C ALA A 216 -15.06 17.05 8.61
N ILE A 217 -13.75 16.85 8.74
CA ILE A 217 -13.10 15.65 9.27
C ILE A 217 -12.81 15.87 10.76
N ARG A 218 -13.71 15.38 11.61
CA ARG A 218 -13.60 15.42 13.06
C ARG A 218 -12.63 14.35 13.55
N PHE A 219 -11.83 14.67 14.55
CA PHE A 219 -10.86 13.76 15.14
C PHE A 219 -10.85 13.86 16.66
N ASP A 220 -10.38 12.81 17.35
CA ASP A 220 -10.23 12.82 18.82
C ASP A 220 -8.76 13.05 19.19
N PRO A 221 -8.43 14.14 19.91
CA PRO A 221 -7.05 14.52 20.24
C PRO A 221 -6.20 13.44 20.91
N ILE A 222 -6.81 12.44 21.57
CA ILE A 222 -6.06 11.36 22.25
C ILE A 222 -5.29 10.45 21.28
N TRP A 223 -5.67 10.46 20.00
CA TRP A 223 -5.08 9.67 18.91
C TRP A 223 -4.11 10.48 18.03
N LEU A 224 -3.76 11.70 18.43
CA LEU A 224 -2.62 12.43 17.84
C LEU A 224 -1.33 11.69 18.21
N THR A 225 -0.52 11.39 17.20
CA THR A 225 0.69 10.55 17.33
C THR A 225 1.80 11.25 18.09
N THR A 226 1.95 12.57 17.92
CA THR A 226 3.03 13.37 18.49
C THR A 226 2.56 14.75 18.94
N MET A 227 3.40 15.43 19.74
CA MET A 227 3.21 16.87 20.03
C MET A 227 3.44 17.74 18.78
N THR A 228 4.22 17.28 17.81
CA THR A 228 4.42 17.95 16.51
C THR A 228 3.11 18.04 15.75
N SER A 229 2.30 16.97 15.75
CA SER A 229 0.97 16.94 15.13
C SER A 229 0.08 18.10 15.60
N LEU A 230 0.11 18.40 16.90
CA LEU A 230 -0.65 19.49 17.51
C LEU A 230 -0.14 20.89 17.10
N THR A 231 1.16 21.01 16.81
CA THR A 231 1.77 22.23 16.26
C THR A 231 1.33 22.43 14.81
N THR A 232 1.41 21.40 13.97
CA THR A 232 0.97 21.43 12.56
C THR A 232 -0.53 21.79 12.44
N LEU A 233 -1.37 21.19 13.28
CA LEU A 233 -2.79 21.54 13.39
C LEU A 233 -2.99 23.01 13.85
N GLY A 234 -2.09 23.55 14.67
CA GLY A 234 -2.07 24.96 15.04
C GLY A 234 -1.73 25.90 13.89
N THR A 235 -0.87 25.48 12.97
CA THR A 235 -0.62 26.19 11.69
C THR A 235 -1.89 26.16 10.82
N ALA A 236 -2.53 25.00 10.71
CA ALA A 236 -3.78 24.83 9.95
C ALA A 236 -4.97 25.65 10.50
N GLU A 237 -4.95 26.15 11.74
CA GLU A 237 -5.93 27.15 12.21
C GLU A 237 -5.80 28.47 11.43
N ARG A 238 -4.58 28.84 11.03
CA ARG A 238 -4.21 30.14 10.45
C ARG A 238 -4.16 30.13 8.94
N GLU A 239 -3.62 29.08 8.34
CA GLU A 239 -3.51 28.88 6.88
C GLU A 239 -4.04 27.50 6.46
N ALA A 240 -4.12 27.21 5.16
CA ALA A 240 -4.52 25.90 4.68
C ALA A 240 -3.28 25.00 4.57
N VAL A 241 -3.38 23.78 5.07
CA VAL A 241 -2.29 22.78 5.07
C VAL A 241 -2.82 21.51 4.41
N THR A 242 -2.07 20.93 3.47
CA THR A 242 -2.48 19.66 2.84
C THR A 242 -2.47 18.53 3.86
N TYR A 243 -3.60 17.85 3.97
CA TYR A 243 -3.75 16.61 4.72
C TYR A 243 -4.34 15.54 3.82
N ALA A 244 -3.83 14.33 3.97
CA ALA A 244 -4.36 13.13 3.34
C ALA A 244 -4.77 12.13 4.43
N GLY A 245 -5.72 11.23 4.13
CA GLY A 245 -6.20 10.28 5.12
C GLY A 245 -7.46 9.50 4.74
N LEU A 246 -7.93 8.72 5.72
CA LEU A 246 -9.17 7.96 5.69
C LEU A 246 -10.10 8.40 6.82
N GLY A 247 -11.40 8.33 6.55
CA GLY A 247 -12.43 8.43 7.57
C GLY A 247 -13.73 7.76 7.16
N THR A 248 -14.65 7.65 8.11
CA THR A 248 -16.03 7.23 7.83
C THR A 248 -16.95 8.44 7.79
N VAL A 249 -17.81 8.56 6.78
CA VAL A 249 -18.88 9.55 6.76
C VAL A 249 -19.88 9.23 7.87
N VAL A 250 -20.10 10.14 8.82
CA VAL A 250 -20.99 9.93 9.97
C VAL A 250 -22.31 10.69 9.85
N ALA A 251 -22.33 11.79 9.11
CA ALA A 251 -23.55 12.52 8.75
C ALA A 251 -23.35 13.30 7.44
N VAL A 252 -24.43 13.51 6.70
CA VAL A 252 -24.48 14.39 5.53
C VAL A 252 -25.68 15.31 5.70
N THR A 253 -25.46 16.61 5.56
CA THR A 253 -26.47 17.67 5.58
C THR A 253 -26.36 18.49 4.29
N GLU A 254 -27.31 19.40 4.06
CA GLU A 254 -27.32 20.26 2.87
C GLU A 254 -25.98 21.01 2.68
N ASP A 255 -25.46 21.62 3.76
CA ASP A 255 -24.22 22.42 3.72
C ASP A 255 -22.92 21.64 4.02
N GLN A 256 -23.00 20.40 4.52
CA GLN A 256 -21.85 19.77 5.21
C GLN A 256 -21.82 18.25 5.11
N ILE A 257 -20.61 17.70 4.91
CA ILE A 257 -20.30 16.28 5.04
C ILE A 257 -19.45 16.13 6.30
N GLN A 258 -19.97 15.42 7.31
CA GLN A 258 -19.25 15.15 8.55
C GLN A 258 -18.59 13.78 8.47
N ILE A 259 -17.28 13.77 8.61
CA ILE A 259 -16.42 12.58 8.54
C ILE A 259 -15.79 12.42 9.91
N SER A 260 -15.67 11.19 10.42
CA SER A 260 -14.80 10.90 11.55
C SER A 260 -13.52 10.25 11.05
N ALA A 261 -12.39 10.87 11.36
CA ALA A 261 -11.07 10.39 10.98
C ALA A 261 -10.77 8.99 11.54
N MET A 262 -10.04 8.21 10.74
CA MET A 262 -9.42 6.94 11.10
C MET A 262 -7.90 7.08 11.11
N VAL A 263 -7.34 7.63 10.03
CA VAL A 263 -5.94 8.07 9.92
C VAL A 263 -5.89 9.37 9.14
N PHE A 264 -4.99 10.28 9.52
CA PHE A 264 -4.54 11.34 8.63
C PHE A 264 -3.11 11.79 8.95
N GLY A 265 -2.51 12.42 7.96
CA GLY A 265 -1.18 13.00 8.06
C GLY A 265 -0.92 13.96 6.91
N GLN A 266 0.25 14.60 6.94
CA GLN A 266 0.73 15.36 5.80
C GLN A 266 1.23 14.38 4.73
N PRO A 267 0.63 14.37 3.53
CA PRO A 267 1.16 13.58 2.42
C PRO A 267 2.54 14.10 2.02
N GLU A 268 3.30 13.28 1.33
CA GLU A 268 4.62 13.64 0.82
C GLU A 268 4.51 14.58 -0.38
N ASN A 269 4.18 15.85 -0.09
CA ASN A 269 4.22 16.93 -1.06
C ASN A 269 5.69 17.21 -1.44
N GLY A 270 5.97 17.25 -2.74
CA GLY A 270 7.28 17.66 -3.26
C GLY A 270 7.78 18.98 -2.63
N VAL A 271 6.91 19.96 -2.36
CA VAL A 271 7.29 21.30 -1.85
C VAL A 271 7.73 21.35 -0.39
N ASN A 272 7.22 20.47 0.47
CA ASN A 272 7.78 20.32 1.82
C ASN A 272 9.13 19.61 1.75
N ASN A 273 9.22 18.72 0.77
CA ASN A 273 10.46 18.25 0.23
C ASN A 273 11.22 19.38 -0.55
N LEU A 274 11.05 20.68 -0.26
CA LEU A 274 12.04 21.76 -0.57
C LEU A 274 12.55 22.47 0.70
N LEU A 275 11.69 22.72 1.70
CA LEU A 275 12.11 23.38 2.94
C LEU A 275 12.94 22.49 3.88
N HIS A 276 12.80 21.16 3.80
CA HIS A 276 13.52 20.23 4.66
C HIS A 276 15.03 20.13 4.33
N LEU A 277 15.46 20.67 3.17
CA LEU A 277 16.85 20.93 2.73
C LEU A 277 17.38 22.25 3.28
N MET A 278 16.50 23.19 3.60
CA MET A 278 16.89 24.53 4.06
C MET A 278 16.87 24.64 5.58
N SER A 279 16.00 23.90 6.29
CA SER A 279 15.83 23.98 7.74
C SER A 279 16.98 23.39 8.56
N ASN A 280 17.62 22.31 8.10
CA ASN A 280 18.89 21.81 8.67
C ASN A 280 20.14 22.24 7.84
N MET A 281 20.02 23.24 6.95
CA MET A 281 21.20 23.97 6.42
C MET A 281 21.74 25.00 7.44
N SER A 282 20.90 25.49 8.35
CA SER A 282 21.27 26.34 9.49
C SER A 282 21.59 25.55 10.78
N GLY A 283 21.54 24.22 10.71
CA GLY A 283 22.01 23.29 11.74
C GLY A 283 22.35 21.93 11.13
N LYS A 284 23.61 21.77 10.69
CA LYS A 284 24.23 20.57 10.07
C LYS A 284 23.27 19.49 9.51
N GLY A 285 23.06 19.53 8.19
CA GLY A 285 22.71 18.37 7.38
C GLY A 285 21.23 18.28 7.01
N ALA A 286 20.85 18.89 5.88
CA ALA A 286 19.49 18.89 5.36
C ALA A 286 19.44 18.50 3.88
N ARG A 287 18.37 17.77 3.51
CA ARG A 287 18.04 17.32 2.16
C ARG A 287 16.54 17.51 1.90
N SER A 288 16.20 17.79 0.63
CA SER A 288 14.88 17.95 -0.03
C SER A 288 14.96 18.91 -1.27
N VAL A 289 15.12 18.46 -2.53
CA VAL A 289 14.05 18.12 -3.50
C VAL A 289 13.23 19.34 -4.04
N ASP A 290 12.69 19.23 -5.27
CA ASP A 290 11.28 19.56 -5.67
C ASP A 290 11.10 20.00 -7.15
N LEU A 291 9.90 19.71 -7.68
CA LEU A 291 9.24 20.18 -8.93
C LEU A 291 9.87 19.73 -10.28
N THR A 292 9.12 19.32 -11.32
CA THR A 292 7.66 19.18 -11.50
C THR A 292 7.32 18.53 -12.87
N ARG A 293 6.26 17.72 -12.87
CA ARG A 293 5.12 17.72 -13.83
C ARG A 293 5.29 17.36 -15.32
N MET A 294 4.18 16.81 -15.80
CA MET A 294 3.46 17.11 -17.06
C MET A 294 3.76 16.28 -18.33
N VAL A 295 2.98 15.20 -18.46
CA VAL A 295 1.90 15.03 -19.46
C VAL A 295 2.25 14.99 -20.97
N ASP A 296 1.87 13.84 -21.55
CA ASP A 296 1.48 13.52 -22.93
C ASP A 296 2.45 13.61 -24.13
N SER A 297 2.26 12.62 -25.01
CA SER A 297 2.82 12.50 -26.35
C SER A 297 1.86 11.74 -27.28
N ARG A 298 2.03 11.84 -28.60
CA ARG A 298 1.28 11.01 -29.58
C ARG A 298 2.08 10.70 -30.85
N SER A 299 2.26 9.39 -31.10
CA SER A 299 2.18 8.68 -32.41
C SER A 299 3.25 8.91 -33.51
N ALA A 300 3.55 8.01 -34.46
CA ALA A 300 3.48 6.52 -34.61
C ALA A 300 4.01 6.07 -36.03
N ARG A 301 4.23 4.74 -36.26
CA ARG A 301 4.30 4.00 -37.58
C ARG A 301 5.62 4.11 -38.42
N GLU A 302 6.07 3.17 -39.29
CA GLU A 302 5.62 1.80 -39.73
C GLU A 302 6.72 0.96 -40.50
N ALA A 303 6.62 -0.38 -40.47
CA ALA A 303 6.88 -1.42 -41.52
C ALA A 303 8.29 -1.84 -42.12
N GLY A 304 8.77 -3.05 -41.75
CA GLY A 304 8.87 -4.28 -42.61
C GLY A 304 10.09 -4.62 -43.52
N THR A 305 10.60 -5.89 -43.48
CA THR A 305 11.04 -6.82 -44.60
C THR A 305 11.83 -8.07 -44.07
N ARG A 306 12.05 -9.13 -44.88
CA ARG A 306 12.30 -10.55 -44.48
C ARG A 306 13.65 -11.17 -44.94
N MET A 307 14.21 -12.07 -44.12
CA MET A 307 15.15 -13.21 -44.40
C MET A 307 16.66 -12.99 -44.72
N LYS A 308 17.53 -13.58 -43.88
CA LYS A 308 18.58 -14.57 -44.25
C LYS A 308 19.22 -15.24 -43.01
N SER A 309 19.76 -16.45 -43.19
CA SER A 309 20.38 -17.28 -42.13
C SER A 309 21.89 -17.09 -42.02
N THR A 310 22.46 -17.00 -40.79
CA THR A 310 23.80 -17.53 -40.44
C THR A 310 24.10 -17.38 -38.93
N ALA A 311 25.05 -18.19 -38.45
CA ALA A 311 25.60 -18.27 -37.08
C ALA A 311 24.69 -18.85 -35.98
N ARG A 312 25.23 -19.78 -35.18
CA ARG A 312 24.73 -20.07 -33.82
C ARG A 312 25.12 -18.86 -32.96
N LYS A 313 24.19 -17.92 -32.80
CA LYS A 313 24.43 -16.70 -32.05
C LYS A 313 24.61 -17.01 -30.56
N ARG A 314 25.54 -16.31 -29.91
CA ARG A 314 25.82 -16.46 -28.47
C ARG A 314 24.63 -15.95 -27.67
N VAL A 315 23.95 -16.85 -26.97
CA VAL A 315 22.93 -16.51 -25.96
C VAL A 315 23.66 -16.08 -24.70
N VAL A 316 23.20 -15.01 -24.07
CA VAL A 316 23.82 -14.35 -22.92
C VAL A 316 22.76 -13.83 -21.97
N ASP A 317 23.17 -13.64 -20.71
CA ASP A 317 22.36 -12.95 -19.71
C ASP A 317 22.82 -11.50 -19.62
N ALA A 318 21.91 -10.57 -19.38
CA ALA A 318 22.19 -9.14 -19.34
C ALA A 318 21.42 -8.46 -18.19
N VAL A 319 22.05 -7.45 -17.60
CA VAL A 319 21.43 -6.57 -16.61
C VAL A 319 21.15 -5.23 -17.26
N LEU A 320 19.91 -4.78 -17.12
CA LEU A 320 19.44 -3.46 -17.52
C LEU A 320 19.22 -2.62 -16.27
N TYR A 321 19.79 -1.42 -16.22
CA TYR A 321 19.66 -0.53 -15.07
C TYR A 321 18.69 0.62 -15.33
N PHE A 322 17.93 0.95 -14.30
CA PHE A 322 16.91 1.98 -14.30
C PHE A 322 17.08 2.87 -13.06
N ASP A 323 16.90 4.17 -13.27
CA ASP A 323 16.85 5.18 -12.22
C ASP A 323 15.50 5.12 -11.54
N GLU A 324 15.42 4.40 -10.42
CA GLU A 324 14.19 4.05 -9.69
C GLU A 324 13.44 5.30 -9.18
N LEU A 325 14.15 6.42 -9.03
CA LEU A 325 13.60 7.71 -8.64
C LEU A 325 13.26 8.64 -9.82
N HIS A 326 13.35 8.16 -11.06
CA HIS A 326 12.87 8.91 -12.23
C HIS A 326 11.34 8.96 -12.25
N GLU A 327 10.78 10.14 -12.53
CA GLU A 327 9.33 10.47 -12.52
C GLU A 327 8.42 9.61 -13.44
N GLN A 328 9.00 8.70 -14.23
CA GLN A 328 8.28 7.76 -15.11
C GLN A 328 8.18 6.35 -14.52
N ILE A 329 8.84 6.08 -13.39
CA ILE A 329 8.70 4.85 -12.61
C ILE A 329 7.72 5.13 -11.47
N ILE A 330 6.47 4.73 -11.68
CA ILE A 330 5.40 4.77 -10.69
C ILE A 330 4.90 3.33 -10.57
N GLY A 331 5.48 2.59 -9.63
CA GLY A 331 5.34 1.12 -9.54
C GLY A 331 6.35 0.38 -10.45
N PRO A 332 6.42 -0.96 -10.37
CA PRO A 332 7.24 -1.77 -11.26
C PRO A 332 6.68 -1.82 -12.70
N GLU A 333 5.38 -1.60 -12.89
CA GLU A 333 4.68 -1.85 -14.15
C GLU A 333 5.23 -1.03 -15.33
N PRO A 334 5.59 0.27 -15.19
CA PRO A 334 6.21 1.02 -16.28
C PRO A 334 7.59 0.49 -16.69
N MET A 335 8.36 -0.06 -15.74
CA MET A 335 9.65 -0.71 -16.05
C MET A 335 9.43 -2.05 -16.75
N GLU A 336 8.54 -2.87 -16.20
CA GLU A 336 8.15 -4.16 -16.76
C GLU A 336 7.62 -3.96 -18.19
N GLU A 337 6.75 -2.96 -18.43
CA GLU A 337 6.18 -2.64 -19.74
C GLU A 337 7.25 -2.11 -20.70
N ALA A 338 8.15 -1.24 -20.24
CA ALA A 338 9.26 -0.76 -21.07
C ALA A 338 10.20 -1.90 -21.50
N VAL A 339 10.57 -2.79 -20.57
CA VAL A 339 11.41 -3.96 -20.84
C VAL A 339 10.70 -4.92 -21.79
N PHE A 340 9.42 -5.24 -21.58
CA PHE A 340 8.70 -6.18 -22.45
C PHE A 340 8.38 -5.56 -23.81
N SER A 341 8.09 -4.26 -23.88
CA SER A 341 7.91 -3.54 -25.15
C SER A 341 9.22 -3.50 -25.94
N ALA A 342 10.37 -3.30 -25.28
CA ALA A 342 11.68 -3.37 -25.91
C ALA A 342 12.02 -4.79 -26.38
N VAL A 343 11.83 -5.81 -25.54
CA VAL A 343 12.00 -7.23 -25.91
C VAL A 343 11.06 -7.62 -27.05
N ALA A 344 9.83 -7.14 -27.06
CA ALA A 344 8.87 -7.41 -28.13
C ALA A 344 9.30 -6.81 -29.47
N LYS A 345 9.97 -5.65 -29.46
CA LYS A 345 10.46 -4.96 -30.67
C LYS A 345 11.81 -5.48 -31.16
N ALA A 346 12.76 -5.72 -30.26
CA ALA A 346 14.13 -6.12 -30.57
C ALA A 346 14.28 -7.63 -30.80
N VAL A 347 13.53 -8.47 -30.08
CA VAL A 347 13.66 -9.93 -30.15
C VAL A 347 12.56 -10.53 -31.03
N PRO A 348 12.92 -11.22 -32.13
CA PRO A 348 11.94 -11.88 -32.99
C PRO A 348 11.06 -12.87 -32.22
N GLU A 349 9.78 -12.90 -32.52
CA GLU A 349 8.77 -13.71 -31.80
C GLU A 349 9.20 -15.18 -31.60
N TYR A 350 9.64 -15.88 -32.65
CA TYR A 350 10.14 -17.27 -32.59
C TYR A 350 11.45 -17.46 -31.79
N ARG A 351 12.00 -16.40 -31.18
CA ARG A 351 13.19 -16.39 -30.33
C ARG A 351 12.93 -15.96 -28.89
N ARG A 352 11.72 -15.52 -28.55
CA ARG A 352 11.41 -15.18 -27.16
C ARG A 352 11.19 -16.49 -26.39
N ASP A 353 12.23 -16.94 -25.70
CA ASP A 353 12.16 -17.85 -24.55
C ASP A 353 13.07 -17.22 -23.48
N ILE A 354 12.65 -16.03 -23.03
CA ILE A 354 13.44 -15.12 -22.20
C ILE A 354 12.82 -15.12 -20.81
N ARG A 355 13.65 -15.31 -19.78
CA ARG A 355 13.23 -15.12 -18.39
C ARG A 355 13.62 -13.73 -17.92
N VAL A 356 12.75 -13.13 -17.11
CA VAL A 356 12.96 -11.79 -16.56
C VAL A 356 12.71 -11.81 -15.06
N GLY A 357 13.67 -11.27 -14.31
CA GLY A 357 13.53 -10.95 -12.89
C GLY A 357 13.92 -9.50 -12.63
N TRP A 358 13.58 -8.98 -11.46
CA TRP A 358 13.93 -7.62 -11.03
C TRP A 358 14.21 -7.57 -9.54
N ALA A 359 15.06 -6.63 -9.17
CA ALA A 359 15.25 -6.18 -7.79
C ALA A 359 15.78 -4.72 -7.81
N SER A 360 15.80 -4.09 -6.63
CA SER A 360 16.51 -2.82 -6.43
C SER A 360 17.92 -3.06 -5.92
N LEU A 361 18.89 -2.33 -6.47
CA LEU A 361 20.26 -2.24 -5.99
C LEU A 361 20.38 -1.03 -5.06
N THR A 362 20.17 -1.27 -3.76
CA THR A 362 20.25 -0.22 -2.72
C THR A 362 21.65 -0.13 -2.11
N GLU A 363 21.98 1.02 -1.53
CA GLU A 363 23.23 1.19 -0.76
C GLU A 363 23.31 0.19 0.42
N GLU A 364 22.17 -0.11 1.05
CA GLU A 364 22.03 -1.09 2.13
C GLU A 364 22.39 -2.51 1.67
N ALA A 365 21.84 -2.95 0.54
CA ALA A 365 22.17 -4.26 -0.06
C ALA A 365 23.65 -4.39 -0.42
N LEU A 366 24.32 -3.30 -0.82
CA LEU A 366 25.75 -3.30 -1.09
C LEU A 366 26.58 -3.37 0.20
N THR A 367 26.17 -2.67 1.26
CA THR A 367 26.84 -2.75 2.57
C THR A 367 26.69 -4.11 3.23
N ASP A 368 25.55 -4.78 3.10
CA ASP A 368 25.33 -6.13 3.64
C ASP A 368 26.25 -7.18 2.99
N HIS A 369 26.58 -7.01 1.71
CA HIS A 369 27.55 -7.85 1.00
C HIS A 369 29.01 -7.38 1.20
N GLY A 370 29.23 -6.34 2.01
CA GLY A 370 30.55 -5.82 2.36
C GLY A 370 31.22 -4.98 1.26
N TYR A 371 30.44 -4.40 0.35
CA TYR A 371 30.94 -3.67 -0.81
C TYR A 371 30.73 -2.15 -0.73
N SER A 372 31.76 -1.39 -1.12
CA SER A 372 31.69 0.06 -1.28
C SER A 372 31.11 0.44 -2.66
N PRO A 373 30.19 1.42 -2.77
CA PRO A 373 29.67 1.89 -4.06
C PRO A 373 30.74 2.27 -5.10
N THR A 374 31.92 2.71 -4.64
CA THR A 374 33.08 3.06 -5.49
C THR A 374 33.81 1.82 -6.03
N ASP A 375 33.90 0.76 -5.22
CA ASP A 375 34.55 -0.50 -5.59
C ASP A 375 33.64 -1.32 -6.51
N VAL A 376 32.34 -1.31 -6.23
CA VAL A 376 31.26 -1.93 -7.03
C VAL A 376 31.29 -1.41 -8.48
N ALA A 377 31.32 -0.09 -8.65
CA ALA A 377 31.39 0.54 -9.97
C ALA A 377 32.65 0.17 -10.77
N SER A 378 33.76 -0.08 -10.08
CA SER A 378 35.05 -0.38 -10.71
C SER A 378 35.20 -1.86 -11.11
N HIS A 379 34.44 -2.78 -10.48
CA HIS A 379 34.55 -4.23 -10.72
C HIS A 379 33.33 -4.86 -11.43
N LEU A 380 32.19 -4.17 -11.52
CA LEU A 380 31.01 -4.61 -12.29
C LEU A 380 31.14 -4.39 -13.81
N ILE A 381 31.88 -3.36 -14.23
CA ILE A 381 31.97 -2.94 -15.64
C ILE A 381 33.36 -3.22 -16.22
N ALA A 382 34.26 -3.83 -15.44
CA ALA A 382 35.54 -4.38 -15.89
C ALA A 382 35.36 -5.67 -16.70
N ALA A 383 34.62 -5.57 -17.80
CA ALA A 383 34.40 -6.65 -18.75
C ALA A 383 35.57 -6.73 -19.77
N PRO A 384 35.93 -7.93 -20.26
CA PRO A 384 36.89 -8.07 -21.37
C PRO A 384 36.41 -7.37 -22.64
N GLU A 385 37.33 -7.01 -23.54
CA GLU A 385 37.04 -6.25 -24.78
C GLU A 385 35.99 -6.90 -25.73
N GLU A 386 35.68 -8.19 -25.56
CA GLU A 386 34.70 -8.96 -26.36
C GLU A 386 33.27 -8.99 -25.77
N GLN A 387 32.96 -8.11 -24.82
CA GLN A 387 31.70 -8.15 -24.05
C GLN A 387 30.87 -6.87 -24.19
N TRP A 388 29.55 -7.07 -24.31
CA TRP A 388 28.60 -5.97 -24.45
C TRP A 388 28.45 -5.18 -23.14
N SER A 389 28.64 -3.86 -23.24
CA SER A 389 28.32 -2.88 -22.22
C SER A 389 27.98 -1.55 -22.90
N SER A 390 26.79 -1.03 -22.64
CA SER A 390 26.39 0.33 -23.01
C SER A 390 26.51 1.32 -21.85
N PHE A 391 26.76 0.81 -20.64
CA PHE A 391 26.73 1.57 -19.40
C PHE A 391 28.09 2.27 -19.14
N SER A 392 28.12 3.60 -19.28
CA SER A 392 29.36 4.38 -19.12
C SER A 392 29.72 4.65 -17.65
N VAL A 393 31.01 4.60 -17.30
CA VAL A 393 31.51 4.80 -15.92
C VAL A 393 31.96 6.24 -15.60
N PRO A 394 31.08 7.24 -15.72
CA PRO A 394 31.13 8.40 -14.82
C PRO A 394 29.86 8.42 -13.97
N ARG A 395 30.03 8.31 -12.65
CA ARG A 395 28.99 8.43 -11.60
C ARG A 395 28.15 7.20 -11.24
N LEU A 396 28.49 5.96 -11.61
CA LEU A 396 27.74 4.77 -11.10
C LEU A 396 27.68 4.72 -9.56
N GLY A 397 28.81 4.89 -8.86
CA GLY A 397 28.80 4.97 -7.40
C GLY A 397 27.97 6.14 -6.86
N ASP A 398 27.95 7.27 -7.57
CA ASP A 398 27.11 8.43 -7.25
C ASP A 398 25.61 8.14 -7.50
N LEU A 399 25.25 7.36 -8.53
CA LEU A 399 23.87 6.96 -8.85
C LEU A 399 23.35 5.93 -7.83
N ILE A 400 24.19 4.97 -7.44
CA ILE A 400 23.91 4.04 -6.35
C ILE A 400 23.63 4.81 -5.05
N SER A 401 24.47 5.78 -4.70
CA SER A 401 24.35 6.57 -3.46
C SER A 401 23.33 7.73 -3.50
N ARG A 402 22.68 8.01 -4.64
CA ARG A 402 21.77 9.18 -4.78
C ARG A 402 20.43 8.89 -5.43
N THR A 403 20.33 7.94 -6.35
CA THR A 403 19.15 7.76 -7.21
C THR A 403 18.40 6.45 -7.02
N GLY A 404 18.96 5.43 -6.35
CA GLY A 404 18.34 4.10 -6.26
C GLY A 404 18.30 3.42 -7.64
N ILE A 405 18.98 2.28 -7.79
CA ILE A 405 19.10 1.66 -9.10
C ILE A 405 18.31 0.36 -9.12
N ALA A 406 17.09 0.42 -9.68
CA ALA A 406 16.36 -0.78 -10.02
C ALA A 406 17.04 -1.48 -11.21
N TYR A 407 17.02 -2.81 -11.24
CA TYR A 407 17.57 -3.58 -12.34
C TYR A 407 16.63 -4.67 -12.80
N ALA A 408 16.60 -4.88 -14.12
CA ALA A 408 15.97 -6.06 -14.73
C ALA A 408 17.08 -7.02 -15.18
N LEU A 409 16.98 -8.26 -14.73
CA LEU A 409 17.81 -9.37 -15.16
C LEU A 409 17.13 -10.10 -16.32
N LEU A 410 17.68 -9.94 -17.52
CA LEU A 410 17.27 -10.68 -18.70
C LEU A 410 18.15 -11.92 -18.86
N ARG A 411 17.54 -13.11 -18.87
CA ARG A 411 18.24 -14.37 -19.16
C ARG A 411 17.81 -14.94 -20.50
N GLY A 412 18.76 -15.43 -21.28
CA GLY A 412 18.48 -16.10 -22.56
C GLY A 412 18.42 -15.20 -23.80
N VAL A 413 19.03 -14.01 -23.80
CA VAL A 413 18.99 -13.06 -24.94
C VAL A 413 20.11 -13.33 -25.95
N GLU A 414 19.85 -13.23 -27.26
CA GLU A 414 20.92 -13.26 -28.28
C GLU A 414 21.77 -11.98 -28.16
N ALA A 415 23.10 -12.08 -28.02
CA ALA A 415 23.97 -10.92 -27.77
C ALA A 415 23.89 -9.80 -28.82
N GLN A 416 23.45 -10.11 -30.05
CA GLN A 416 23.26 -9.15 -31.13
C GLN A 416 22.01 -8.26 -30.96
N CYS A 417 21.04 -8.68 -30.13
CA CYS A 417 19.83 -7.90 -29.84
C CYS A 417 20.03 -6.91 -28.68
N LEU A 418 21.19 -6.93 -27.99
CA LEU A 418 21.42 -6.07 -26.82
C LEU A 418 21.64 -4.61 -27.20
N ASP A 419 22.27 -4.34 -28.35
CA ASP A 419 22.40 -2.98 -28.89
C ASP A 419 21.02 -2.42 -29.27
N ASP A 420 20.22 -3.18 -30.02
CA ASP A 420 18.83 -2.82 -30.37
C ASP A 420 17.97 -2.58 -29.12
N LEU A 421 18.07 -3.45 -28.11
CA LEU A 421 17.36 -3.29 -26.82
C LEU A 421 17.76 -2.00 -26.10
N ASN A 422 19.06 -1.70 -26.06
CA ASN A 422 19.57 -0.50 -25.42
C ASN A 422 19.18 0.78 -26.18
N GLU A 423 19.23 0.77 -27.51
CA GLU A 423 18.77 1.90 -28.34
C GLU A 423 17.28 2.18 -28.10
N ILE A 424 16.44 1.13 -28.18
CA ILE A 424 14.99 1.24 -27.94
C ILE A 424 14.69 1.70 -26.50
N LEU A 425 15.36 1.16 -25.48
CA LEU A 425 15.14 1.59 -24.09
C LEU A 425 15.64 3.02 -23.84
N THR A 426 16.75 3.44 -24.47
CA THR A 426 17.27 4.80 -24.38
C THR A 426 16.32 5.83 -25.03
N GLU A 427 15.69 5.46 -26.14
CA GLU A 427 14.72 6.31 -26.84
C GLU A 427 13.35 6.34 -26.12
N VAL A 428 12.83 5.18 -25.72
CA VAL A 428 11.44 5.01 -25.27
C VAL A 428 11.27 5.19 -23.75
N PHE A 429 12.29 4.91 -22.94
CA PHE A 429 12.16 4.88 -21.49
C PHE A 429 13.28 5.66 -20.79
N ARG A 430 13.03 6.95 -20.53
CA ARG A 430 13.99 7.87 -19.90
C ARG A 430 14.59 7.43 -18.55
N PRO A 431 13.94 6.59 -17.72
CA PRO A 431 14.59 6.02 -16.53
C PRO A 431 15.75 5.08 -16.84
N TYR A 432 15.83 4.49 -18.04
CA TYR A 432 16.92 3.60 -18.42
C TYR A 432 18.28 4.31 -18.35
N ARG A 433 19.29 3.64 -17.79
CA ARG A 433 20.65 4.17 -17.60
C ARG A 433 21.71 3.39 -18.40
N GLY A 434 21.30 2.39 -19.17
CA GLY A 434 22.17 1.47 -19.90
C GLY A 434 22.18 0.07 -19.29
N GLY A 435 23.01 -0.82 -19.82
CA GLY A 435 23.17 -2.18 -19.31
C GLY A 435 24.52 -2.79 -19.62
N PHE A 436 24.73 -3.99 -19.10
CA PHE A 436 25.93 -4.80 -19.37
C PHE A 436 25.58 -6.30 -19.38
N GLN A 437 26.38 -7.07 -20.12
CA GLN A 437 26.24 -8.53 -20.17
C GLN A 437 26.84 -9.16 -18.90
N LEU A 438 26.16 -10.13 -18.29
CA LEU A 438 26.68 -10.84 -17.11
C LEU A 438 27.86 -11.77 -17.44
N LEU A 439 28.66 -12.05 -16.41
CA LEU A 439 29.83 -12.95 -16.43
C LEU A 439 29.64 -14.03 -15.37
N THR A 440 29.44 -15.27 -15.81
CA THR A 440 29.23 -16.43 -14.91
C THR A 440 30.41 -16.68 -13.96
N GLY A 441 31.61 -16.18 -14.28
CA GLY A 441 32.80 -16.25 -13.44
C GLY A 441 33.09 -15.01 -12.58
N ASN A 442 32.35 -13.90 -12.73
CA ASN A 442 32.57 -12.72 -11.90
C ASN A 442 31.71 -12.79 -10.64
N ARG A 443 32.35 -12.83 -9.48
CA ARG A 443 31.67 -12.86 -8.17
C ARG A 443 30.74 -11.66 -7.97
N TYR A 444 31.13 -10.46 -8.36
CA TYR A 444 30.28 -9.27 -8.21
C TYR A 444 28.98 -9.37 -9.02
N HIS A 445 29.03 -9.99 -10.21
CA HIS A 445 27.86 -10.19 -11.06
C HIS A 445 26.91 -11.25 -10.48
N LYS A 446 27.45 -12.22 -9.74
CA LYS A 446 26.65 -13.28 -9.10
C LYS A 446 26.04 -12.83 -7.78
N ASP A 447 26.83 -12.16 -6.95
CA ASP A 447 26.44 -11.78 -5.59
C ASP A 447 25.47 -10.57 -5.60
N LEU A 448 25.58 -9.66 -6.59
CA LEU A 448 24.75 -8.44 -6.67
C LEU A 448 23.48 -8.57 -7.53
N HIS A 449 23.48 -9.47 -8.53
CA HIS A 449 22.35 -9.64 -9.47
C HIS A 449 21.58 -10.94 -9.26
N ASN A 450 21.42 -11.33 -7.99
CA ASN A 450 20.67 -12.50 -7.57
C ASN A 450 19.20 -12.14 -7.27
N CYS A 451 18.37 -12.08 -8.30
CA CYS A 451 16.91 -11.97 -8.19
C CYS A 451 16.22 -13.25 -8.71
N LEU A 452 14.99 -13.50 -8.26
CA LEU A 452 14.15 -14.57 -8.78
C LEU A 452 13.61 -14.21 -10.17
N ASP A 453 13.45 -15.21 -11.03
CA ASP A 453 12.70 -15.06 -12.29
C ASP A 453 11.21 -14.97 -11.92
N LYS A 454 10.52 -13.87 -12.28
CA LYS A 454 9.07 -13.68 -11.99
C LYS A 454 8.21 -13.71 -13.27
N TYR A 455 8.77 -13.44 -14.46
CA TYR A 455 8.08 -13.75 -15.72
C TYR A 455 8.96 -14.51 -16.70
N ARG A 456 8.29 -15.22 -17.61
CA ARG A 456 8.85 -15.84 -18.80
C ARG A 456 8.06 -15.38 -20.03
N ILE A 457 8.77 -14.90 -21.05
CA ILE A 457 8.17 -14.53 -22.35
C ILE A 457 8.44 -15.67 -23.32
N TYR A 458 7.36 -16.32 -23.79
CA TYR A 458 7.42 -17.45 -24.72
C TYR A 458 6.67 -17.13 -26.01
N GLY A 459 7.39 -16.85 -27.09
CA GLY A 459 6.80 -16.48 -28.37
C GLY A 459 6.06 -15.13 -28.29
N GLY A 460 4.73 -15.20 -28.38
CA GLY A 460 3.82 -14.08 -28.17
C GLY A 460 3.24 -13.99 -26.76
N ASP A 461 3.47 -14.99 -25.90
CA ASP A 461 2.78 -15.14 -24.61
C ASP A 461 3.65 -14.68 -23.43
N LEU A 462 2.99 -14.20 -22.37
CA LEU A 462 3.60 -13.92 -21.07
C LEU A 462 3.17 -14.98 -20.05
N ARG A 463 4.13 -15.54 -19.33
CA ARG A 463 3.92 -16.55 -18.29
C ARG A 463 4.39 -15.97 -16.96
N VAL A 464 3.47 -15.85 -16.00
CA VAL A 464 3.78 -15.34 -14.66
C VAL A 464 4.20 -16.50 -13.76
N LEU A 465 5.44 -16.45 -13.27
CA LEU A 465 6.09 -17.56 -12.58
C LEU A 465 5.75 -17.55 -11.08
N TYR A 466 4.90 -18.49 -10.66
CA TYR A 466 4.59 -18.75 -9.25
C TYR A 466 5.28 -20.03 -8.76
N SER A 467 5.37 -20.22 -7.45
CA SER A 467 5.67 -21.52 -6.82
C SER A 467 4.56 -21.90 -5.85
N ALA A 468 4.55 -23.16 -5.42
CA ALA A 468 3.56 -23.69 -4.48
C ALA A 468 3.42 -22.81 -3.21
N ALA A 469 4.49 -22.19 -2.73
CA ALA A 469 4.43 -21.26 -1.59
C ALA A 469 3.57 -20.02 -1.86
N ASP A 470 3.58 -19.48 -3.09
CA ASP A 470 2.77 -18.32 -3.49
C ASP A 470 1.26 -18.68 -3.48
N GLU A 471 0.92 -19.91 -3.89
CA GLU A 471 -0.46 -20.43 -3.88
C GLU A 471 -1.01 -20.65 -2.46
N TYR A 472 -0.17 -21.15 -1.53
CA TYR A 472 -0.58 -21.37 -0.13
C TYR A 472 -0.55 -20.11 0.76
N GLY A 473 0.23 -19.10 0.38
CA GLY A 473 0.48 -17.89 1.19
C GLY A 473 -0.61 -16.84 1.09
N GLU A 474 -0.59 -16.05 0.01
CA GLU A 474 -1.54 -14.96 -0.26
C GLU A 474 -2.47 -15.26 -1.44
N GLY A 475 -2.21 -16.34 -2.18
CA GLY A 475 -2.93 -16.71 -3.39
C GLY A 475 -2.41 -15.96 -4.62
N LEU A 476 -2.74 -16.50 -5.81
CA LEU A 476 -2.30 -15.92 -7.08
C LEU A 476 -3.17 -14.70 -7.45
N ASP A 477 -2.58 -13.50 -7.46
CA ASP A 477 -3.29 -12.26 -7.79
C ASP A 477 -3.67 -12.18 -9.27
N GLU A 478 -4.92 -12.57 -9.59
CA GLU A 478 -5.49 -12.47 -10.93
C GLU A 478 -5.41 -11.04 -11.52
N SER A 479 -5.28 -9.99 -10.70
CA SER A 479 -5.15 -8.60 -11.19
C SER A 479 -3.91 -8.37 -12.04
N VAL A 480 -2.81 -9.11 -11.79
CA VAL A 480 -1.58 -9.08 -12.62
C VAL A 480 -1.85 -9.64 -14.02
N ILE A 481 -2.62 -10.73 -14.10
CA ILE A 481 -3.03 -11.36 -15.36
C ILE A 481 -3.99 -10.43 -16.12
N GLU A 482 -4.98 -9.83 -15.44
CA GLU A 482 -5.88 -8.85 -16.04
C GLU A 482 -5.15 -7.60 -16.55
N TYR A 483 -4.19 -7.08 -15.77
CA TYR A 483 -3.37 -5.93 -16.14
C TYR A 483 -2.63 -6.18 -17.46
N TRP A 484 -1.86 -7.27 -17.53
CA TRP A 484 -1.06 -7.57 -18.71
C TRP A 484 -1.91 -7.94 -19.93
N ASN A 485 -3.00 -8.69 -19.76
CA ASN A 485 -3.95 -8.94 -20.86
C ASN A 485 -4.55 -7.64 -21.41
N ARG A 486 -4.84 -6.65 -20.53
CA ARG A 486 -5.37 -5.35 -20.95
C ARG A 486 -4.37 -4.49 -21.73
N THR A 487 -3.06 -4.69 -21.58
CA THR A 487 -2.05 -3.99 -22.39
C THR A 487 -2.10 -4.39 -23.88
N GLY A 488 -2.56 -5.60 -24.18
CA GLY A 488 -2.53 -6.16 -25.54
C GLY A 488 -1.11 -6.39 -26.09
N LEU A 489 -0.07 -6.36 -25.24
CA LEU A 489 1.32 -6.57 -25.63
C LEU A 489 1.64 -8.05 -25.94
N PHE A 490 0.85 -8.97 -25.38
CA PHE A 490 0.99 -10.42 -25.48
C PHE A 490 -0.28 -11.08 -26.03
N SER A 491 -0.13 -12.26 -26.62
CA SER A 491 -1.23 -13.05 -27.21
C SER A 491 -2.07 -13.78 -26.15
N SER A 492 -1.42 -14.31 -25.11
CA SER A 492 -2.06 -14.65 -23.83
C SER A 492 -1.17 -14.27 -22.65
N VAL A 493 -1.79 -14.12 -21.48
CA VAL A 493 -1.10 -14.02 -20.20
C VAL A 493 -1.70 -15.02 -19.23
N GLU A 494 -0.85 -15.89 -18.69
CA GLU A 494 -1.26 -17.04 -17.87
C GLU A 494 -0.24 -17.26 -16.73
N TRP A 495 -0.69 -17.91 -15.64
CA TRP A 495 0.21 -18.41 -14.61
C TRP A 495 0.97 -19.66 -15.10
N GLU A 496 2.25 -19.77 -14.76
CA GLU A 496 3.11 -20.95 -14.98
C GLU A 496 3.81 -21.27 -13.66
N GLU A 497 3.73 -22.52 -13.20
CA GLU A 497 4.43 -22.95 -12.00
C GLU A 497 5.92 -23.16 -12.31
N ASP A 498 6.82 -22.48 -11.60
CA ASP A 498 8.23 -22.86 -11.58
C ASP A 498 8.41 -24.06 -10.64
N GLU A 499 8.20 -25.26 -11.18
CA GLU A 499 8.34 -26.52 -10.44
C GLU A 499 9.68 -26.64 -9.68
N ALA A 500 10.76 -25.99 -10.17
CA ALA A 500 12.06 -26.04 -9.50
C ALA A 500 12.07 -25.17 -8.23
N ARG A 501 11.35 -24.03 -8.24
CA ARG A 501 11.09 -23.20 -7.06
C ARG A 501 10.14 -23.91 -6.10
N SER A 502 8.99 -24.42 -6.57
CA SER A 502 8.05 -25.17 -5.72
C SER A 502 8.71 -26.31 -4.94
N ARG A 503 9.53 -27.14 -5.60
CA ARG A 503 10.25 -28.24 -4.94
C ARG A 503 11.28 -27.77 -3.90
N ALA A 504 11.84 -26.58 -4.06
CA ALA A 504 12.75 -25.99 -3.08
C ALA A 504 11.97 -25.46 -1.86
N ASP A 505 10.86 -24.76 -2.10
CA ASP A 505 10.00 -24.22 -1.06
C ASP A 505 9.35 -25.34 -0.22
N GLU A 506 8.90 -26.43 -0.85
CA GLU A 506 8.39 -27.63 -0.17
C GLU A 506 9.47 -28.33 0.69
N GLU A 507 10.72 -28.35 0.23
CA GLU A 507 11.86 -28.89 0.98
C GLU A 507 12.20 -28.04 2.20
N GLU A 508 12.16 -26.71 2.06
CA GLU A 508 12.36 -25.78 3.18
C GLU A 508 11.21 -25.87 4.19
N ALA A 509 9.95 -25.84 3.74
CA ALA A 509 8.78 -26.02 4.59
C ALA A 509 8.81 -27.33 5.38
N ARG A 510 9.22 -28.43 4.75
CA ARG A 510 9.37 -29.74 5.42
C ARG A 510 10.44 -29.70 6.51
N ARG A 511 11.60 -29.10 6.24
CA ARG A 511 12.69 -28.94 7.24
C ARG A 511 12.26 -28.07 8.42
N LEU A 512 11.50 -27.01 8.17
CA LEU A 512 10.93 -26.17 9.23
C LEU A 512 9.94 -26.99 10.09
N MET A 513 9.05 -27.76 9.49
CA MET A 513 8.10 -28.63 10.23
C MET A 513 8.81 -29.74 11.03
N GLU A 514 9.84 -30.37 10.47
CA GLU A 514 10.68 -31.35 11.18
C GLU A 514 11.42 -30.70 12.37
N GLY A 515 11.89 -29.45 12.22
CA GLY A 515 12.48 -28.67 13.30
C GLY A 515 11.51 -28.38 14.45
N PHE A 516 10.25 -28.06 14.16
CA PHE A 516 9.21 -27.88 15.18
C PHE A 516 8.87 -29.18 15.94
N LEU A 517 8.91 -30.34 15.27
CA LEU A 517 8.63 -31.65 15.89
C LEU A 517 9.78 -32.20 16.77
N HIS A 518 10.95 -31.57 16.75
CA HIS A 518 12.09 -31.90 17.62
C HIS A 518 12.36 -30.83 18.70
N GLY A 519 11.50 -29.82 18.81
CA GLY A 519 11.52 -28.78 19.84
C GLY A 519 10.45 -28.92 20.94
N LEU A 520 9.68 -30.01 20.93
CA LEU A 520 8.69 -30.42 21.95
C LEU A 520 9.17 -31.67 22.71
#